data_AF-A0A3D8MTV6-F1
#
_entry.id   AF-A0A3D8MTV6-F1
#
_cell.length_a   1.000
_cell.length_b   1.000
_cell.length_c   1.000
_cell.angle_alpha   90.00
_cell.angle_beta   90.00
_cell.angle_gamma   90.00
#
_symmetry.space_group_name_H-M   'P 1'
#
loop_
_entity.id
_entity.type
_entity.pdbx_description
1 polymer ?
#
loop_
_entity_poly.entity_id
_entity_poly.type
_entity_poly.pdbx_seq_one_letter_code
_entity_poly.pdbx_strand_id
1 'polypeptide(L)'
;MALFTLTASRGPCCVAIKARCLHRSPSPGVASQYGLIQEFIRPYTPQQNGLIECFFRSLKEECIWMTNFKTFAQAREVIETWVEFYNTERPHQALGYTSPAEYGAQFGELVA
;
A
#
# COMPACT_ATOMS: atom_id res chain seq x y z
N MET A 1 7.20 0.73 -5.40
CA MET A 1 6.28 -0.27 -4.81
C MET A 1 6.81 -0.66 -3.45
N ALA A 2 6.35 -0.03 -2.38
CA ALA A 2 6.60 -0.49 -1.02
C ALA A 2 5.53 0.05 -0.06
N LEU A 3 4.25 -0.29 -0.31
CA LEU A 3 3.34 -0.45 0.81
C LEU A 3 3.81 -1.70 1.56
N PHE A 4 4.70 -1.50 2.53
CA PHE A 4 5.12 -2.53 3.48
C PHE A 4 3.86 -2.99 4.23
N THR A 5 3.23 -4.04 3.73
CA THR A 5 2.05 -4.64 4.33
C THR A 5 2.51 -5.52 5.49
N LEU A 6 2.74 -4.90 6.64
CA LEU A 6 2.70 -5.60 7.92
C LEU A 6 1.24 -5.97 8.25
N THR A 7 0.66 -6.86 7.45
CA THR A 7 -0.33 -7.81 7.95
C THR A 7 0.43 -9.10 8.23
N ALA A 8 1.27 -9.05 9.26
CA ALA A 8 1.92 -10.24 9.81
C ALA A 8 0.85 -11.18 10.36
N SER A 9 0.39 -12.10 9.52
CA SER A 9 -0.12 -13.39 10.00
C SER A 9 0.31 -14.56 9.11
N ARG A 10 0.74 -14.33 7.86
CA ARG A 10 1.07 -15.41 6.91
C ARG A 10 2.14 -15.02 5.89
N GLY A 11 3.40 -14.91 6.30
CA GLY A 11 4.58 -14.93 5.41
C GLY A 11 4.74 -13.79 4.36
N PRO A 12 5.90 -13.70 3.70
CA PRO A 12 6.27 -12.59 2.80
C PRO A 12 5.66 -12.64 1.38
N CYS A 13 4.82 -13.63 1.06
CA CYS A 13 4.31 -13.88 -0.29
C CYS A 13 2.79 -13.71 -0.46
N CYS A 14 2.12 -13.04 0.49
CA CYS A 14 0.67 -12.84 0.47
C CYS A 14 0.28 -11.43 0.02
N VAL A 15 -0.75 -11.32 -0.83
CA VAL A 15 -1.37 -10.04 -1.23
C VAL A 15 -2.84 -10.05 -0.83
N ALA A 16 -3.23 -9.11 0.03
CA ALA A 16 -4.62 -8.95 0.46
C ALA A 16 -5.41 -8.05 -0.50
N ILE A 17 -6.53 -8.53 -1.03
CA ILE A 17 -7.40 -7.81 -1.95
C ILE A 17 -8.75 -7.58 -1.30
N LYS A 18 -9.29 -6.35 -1.42
CA LYS A 18 -10.67 -6.07 -1.05
C LYS A 18 -11.61 -6.84 -1.97
N ALA A 19 -12.21 -7.91 -1.45
CA ALA A 19 -13.20 -8.66 -2.20
C ALA A 19 -14.39 -7.74 -2.52
N ARG A 20 -14.75 -7.62 -3.80
CA ARG A 20 -16.07 -7.10 -4.17
C ARG A 20 -17.10 -8.12 -3.72
N CYS A 21 -18.25 -7.69 -3.19
CA CYS A 21 -19.32 -8.55 -2.65
C CYS A 21 -19.93 -9.60 -3.61
N LEU A 22 -19.33 -9.87 -4.77
CA LEU A 22 -19.70 -11.02 -5.59
C LEU A 22 -18.85 -12.23 -5.21
N HIS A 23 -19.54 -13.25 -4.72
CA HIS A 23 -19.13 -14.65 -4.67
C HIS A 23 -18.36 -15.07 -5.93
N ARG A 24 -17.04 -14.86 -5.93
CA ARG A 24 -16.15 -15.45 -6.93
C ARG A 24 -15.18 -16.34 -6.19
N SER A 25 -15.24 -17.62 -6.55
CA SER A 25 -14.24 -18.62 -6.27
C SER A 25 -12.82 -18.07 -6.52
N PRO A 26 -11.81 -18.59 -5.81
CA PRO A 26 -10.42 -18.23 -6.05
C PRO A 26 -10.04 -18.73 -7.45
N SER A 27 -10.29 -17.93 -8.48
CA SER A 27 -9.66 -18.16 -9.78
C SER A 27 -8.17 -17.86 -9.56
N PRO A 28 -7.25 -18.76 -9.90
CA PRO A 28 -5.82 -18.44 -9.86
C PRO A 28 -5.57 -17.31 -10.86
N GLY A 29 -5.55 -16.08 -10.34
CA GLY A 29 -5.32 -14.88 -11.11
C GLY A 29 -3.83 -14.66 -11.34
N VAL A 30 -3.50 -13.46 -11.82
CA VAL A 30 -2.12 -13.00 -12.06
C VAL A 30 -1.20 -13.24 -10.84
N ALA A 31 -1.71 -13.16 -9.61
CA ALA A 31 -0.96 -13.44 -8.38
C ALA A 31 -0.31 -14.84 -8.38
N SER A 32 -1.03 -15.87 -8.81
CA SER A 32 -0.53 -17.24 -8.87
C SER A 32 0.63 -17.39 -9.87
N GLN A 33 0.67 -16.58 -10.92
CA GLN A 33 1.75 -16.62 -11.93
C GLN A 33 3.08 -16.13 -11.35
N TYR A 34 3.03 -15.27 -10.34
CA TYR A 34 4.20 -14.75 -9.63
C TYR A 34 4.50 -15.50 -8.32
N GLY A 35 3.85 -16.64 -8.07
CA GLY A 35 4.03 -17.40 -6.83
C GLY A 35 3.48 -16.69 -5.58
N LEU A 36 2.58 -15.73 -5.76
CA LEU A 36 1.95 -14.98 -4.67
C LEU A 36 0.62 -15.63 -4.26
N ILE A 37 0.38 -15.67 -2.96
CA ILE A 37 -0.88 -16.13 -2.38
C ILE A 37 -1.84 -14.95 -2.35
N GLN A 38 -2.97 -15.09 -3.02
CA GLN A 38 -4.03 -14.08 -2.99
C GLN A 38 -4.91 -14.31 -1.76
N GLU A 39 -4.88 -13.37 -0.83
CA GLU A 39 -5.77 -13.35 0.32
C GLU A 39 -6.88 -12.31 0.12
N PHE A 40 -8.03 -12.53 0.76
CA PHE A 40 -9.14 -11.59 0.71
C PHE A 40 -9.41 -11.01 2.09
N ILE A 41 -9.62 -9.69 2.12
CA ILE A 41 -10.12 -9.01 3.31
C ILE A 41 -11.49 -9.59 3.66
N ARG A 42 -11.73 -9.88 4.95
CA ARG A 42 -13.00 -10.46 5.38
C ARG A 42 -14.14 -9.45 5.16
N PRO A 43 -15.31 -9.91 4.70
CA PRO A 43 -16.48 -9.03 4.65
C PRO A 43 -16.78 -8.44 6.04
N TYR A 44 -17.22 -7.18 6.06
CA TYR A 44 -17.58 -6.45 7.29
C TYR A 44 -16.43 -6.19 8.28
N THR A 45 -15.16 -6.31 7.86
CA THR A 45 -13.99 -5.94 8.67
C THR A 45 -13.24 -4.74 8.07
N PRO A 46 -13.78 -3.51 8.15
CA PRO A 46 -13.16 -2.33 7.54
C PRO A 46 -11.77 -2.02 8.13
N GLN A 47 -11.50 -2.42 9.37
CA GLN A 47 -10.23 -2.20 10.05
C GLN A 47 -9.04 -2.85 9.31
N GLN A 48 -9.27 -3.96 8.61
CA GLN A 48 -8.24 -4.63 7.80
C GLN A 48 -7.79 -3.79 6.60
N ASN A 49 -8.58 -2.81 6.18
CA ASN A 49 -8.28 -1.91 5.07
C ASN A 49 -7.69 -0.56 5.54
N GLY A 50 -7.48 -0.38 6.85
CA GLY A 50 -7.14 0.92 7.44
C GLY A 50 -5.83 1.52 6.91
N LEU A 51 -4.80 0.69 6.66
CA LEU A 51 -3.51 1.17 6.17
C LEU A 51 -3.62 1.82 4.78
N ILE A 52 -4.27 1.15 3.84
CA ILE A 52 -4.43 1.66 2.48
C ILE A 52 -5.41 2.84 2.44
N GLU A 53 -6.42 2.86 3.31
CA GLU A 53 -7.33 4.00 3.46
C GLU A 53 -6.60 5.24 3.99
N CYS A 54 -5.74 5.09 4.99
CA CYS A 54 -4.89 6.16 5.50
C CYS A 54 -3.93 6.70 4.42
N PHE A 55 -3.32 5.81 3.62
CA PHE A 55 -2.49 6.20 2.48
C PHE A 55 -3.27 7.06 1.47
N PHE A 56 -4.42 6.57 1.01
CA PHE A 56 -5.24 7.29 0.03
C PHE A 56 -5.80 8.61 0.57
N ARG A 57 -6.05 8.71 1.87
CA ARG A 57 -6.44 9.96 2.51
C ARG A 57 -5.34 11.00 2.40
N SER A 58 -4.10 10.65 2.80
CA SER A 58 -2.95 11.56 2.70
C SER A 58 -2.67 11.96 1.25
N LEU A 59 -2.71 11.03 0.30
CA LEU A 59 -2.53 11.34 -1.13
C LEU A 59 -3.56 12.37 -1.61
N LYS A 60 -4.81 12.22 -1.20
CA LYS A 60 -5.88 13.14 -1.60
C LYS A 60 -5.69 14.52 -1.00
N GLU A 61 -5.50 14.58 0.31
CA GLU A 61 -5.38 15.82 1.09
C GLU A 61 -4.14 16.63 0.69
N GLU A 62 -3.01 15.97 0.50
CA GLU A 62 -1.71 16.64 0.33
C GLU A 62 -1.34 16.88 -1.14
N CYS A 63 -1.81 16.02 -2.07
CA CYS A 63 -1.40 16.08 -3.47
C CYS A 63 -2.58 16.40 -4.40
N ILE A 64 -3.62 15.55 -4.40
CA ILE A 64 -4.68 15.62 -5.42
C ILE A 64 -5.54 16.87 -5.25
N TRP A 65 -5.95 17.21 -4.04
CA TRP A 65 -6.82 18.37 -3.80
C TRP A 65 -6.08 19.70 -3.91
N MET A 66 -4.76 19.69 -3.74
CA MET A 66 -3.91 20.88 -3.87
C MET A 66 -3.57 21.22 -5.32
N THR A 67 -3.79 20.29 -6.26
CA THR A 67 -3.30 20.41 -7.64
C THR A 67 -4.45 20.33 -8.64
N ASN A 68 -4.51 21.28 -9.57
CA ASN A 68 -5.42 21.21 -10.71
C ASN A 68 -4.68 20.65 -11.94
N PHE A 69 -4.96 19.39 -12.29
CA PHE A 69 -4.30 18.70 -13.39
C PHE A 69 -4.92 19.06 -14.74
N LYS A 70 -4.09 19.48 -15.69
CA LYS A 70 -4.51 19.77 -17.07
C LYS A 70 -4.47 18.54 -17.97
N THR A 71 -3.59 17.58 -17.66
CA THR A 71 -3.42 16.34 -18.43
C THR A 71 -3.19 15.16 -17.50
N PHE A 72 -3.48 13.95 -18.00
CA PHE A 72 -3.17 12.70 -17.29
C PHE A 72 -1.67 12.49 -17.10
N ALA A 73 -0.84 12.92 -18.06
CA ALA A 73 0.61 12.82 -17.96
C ALA A 73 1.15 13.64 -16.79
N GLN A 74 0.65 14.88 -16.63
CA GLN A 74 0.98 15.73 -15.49
C GLN A 74 0.53 15.09 -14.17
N ALA A 75 -0.70 14.56 -14.12
CA ALA A 75 -1.19 13.89 -12.91
C ALA A 75 -0.31 12.70 -12.53
N ARG A 76 0.13 11.92 -13.52
CA ARG A 76 1.02 10.77 -13.29
C ARG A 76 2.36 11.20 -12.70
N GLU A 77 3.03 12.18 -13.30
CA GLU A 77 4.32 12.69 -12.82
C GLU A 77 4.22 13.21 -11.38
N VAL A 78 3.23 14.05 -11.09
CA VAL A 78 3.04 14.61 -9.75
C VAL A 78 2.74 13.52 -8.71
N ILE A 79 1.91 12.54 -9.07
CA ILE A 79 1.60 11.42 -8.17
C ILE A 79 2.82 10.53 -7.96
N GLU A 80 3.60 10.24 -8.99
CA GLU A 80 4.84 9.45 -8.88
C GLU A 80 5.83 10.14 -7.93
N THR A 81 6.08 11.44 -8.11
CA THR A 81 6.93 12.24 -7.22
C THR A 81 6.40 12.25 -5.78
N TRP A 82 5.08 12.40 -5.58
CA TRP A 82 4.51 12.37 -4.23
C TRP A 82 4.64 10.99 -3.57
N VAL A 83 4.50 9.91 -4.34
CA VAL A 83 4.67 8.53 -3.85
C VAL A 83 6.12 8.26 -3.48
N GLU A 84 7.09 8.80 -4.22
CA GLU A 84 8.50 8.74 -3.86
C GLU A 84 8.73 9.43 -2.51
N PHE A 85 8.32 10.69 -2.39
CA PHE A 85 8.38 11.46 -1.14
C PHE A 85 7.73 10.72 0.04
N TYR A 86 6.55 10.13 -0.16
CA TYR A 86 5.86 9.36 0.88
C TYR A 86 6.71 8.19 1.40
N ASN A 87 7.41 7.49 0.51
CA ASN A 87 8.18 6.32 0.88
C ASN A 87 9.57 6.65 1.43
N THR A 88 10.20 7.73 0.96
CA THR A 88 11.61 8.04 1.28
C THR A 88 11.76 9.07 2.39
N GLU A 89 10.84 10.03 2.50
CA GLU A 89 11.05 11.23 3.33
C GLU A 89 9.95 11.47 4.36
N ARG A 90 8.71 11.03 4.10
CA ARG A 90 7.57 11.37 4.98
C ARG A 90 7.70 10.68 6.35
N PRO A 91 7.71 11.43 7.46
CA PRO A 91 7.80 10.83 8.79
C PRO A 91 6.45 10.26 9.24
N HIS A 92 6.46 9.03 9.77
CA HIS A 92 5.25 8.38 10.29
C HIS A 92 5.32 8.17 11.80
N GLN A 93 4.32 8.68 12.54
CA GLN A 93 4.24 8.48 14.00
C GLN A 93 4.26 7.01 14.40
N ALA A 94 3.58 6.14 13.64
CA ALA A 94 3.55 4.70 13.88
C ALA A 94 4.92 4.01 13.68
N LEU A 95 5.84 4.64 12.96
CA LEU A 95 7.20 4.15 12.70
C LEU A 95 8.25 4.91 13.53
N GLY A 96 7.85 5.60 14.59
CA GLY A 96 8.79 6.40 15.40
C GLY A 96 9.34 7.62 14.67
N TYR A 97 8.53 8.24 13.80
CA TYR A 97 8.91 9.39 12.97
C TYR A 97 9.99 9.11 11.91
N THR A 98 10.17 7.85 11.52
CA THR A 98 11.00 7.46 10.37
C THR A 98 10.15 7.30 9.11
N SER A 99 10.81 7.33 7.95
CA SER A 99 10.15 7.04 6.67
C SER A 99 9.98 5.54 6.45
N PRO A 100 9.04 5.10 5.58
CA PRO A 100 8.86 3.68 5.29
C PRO A 100 10.11 3.00 4.73
N ALA A 101 10.90 3.70 3.92
CA ALA A 101 12.16 3.17 3.38
C ALA A 101 13.22 2.98 4.47
N GLU A 102 13.36 3.94 5.38
CA GLU A 102 14.29 3.85 6.52
C GLU A 102 13.90 2.70 7.45
N TYR A 103 12.61 2.61 7.79
CA TYR A 103 12.09 1.52 8.62
C TYR A 103 12.31 0.16 7.95
N GLY A 104 12.07 0.06 6.63
CA GLY A 104 12.31 -1.15 5.86
C GLY A 104 13.78 -1.58 5.83
N ALA A 105 14.71 -0.63 5.71
CA ALA A 105 16.15 -0.89 5.76
C ALA A 105 16.58 -1.44 7.13
N GLN A 106 16.11 -0.83 8.22
CA GLN A 106 16.40 -1.29 9.59
C GLN A 106 15.83 -2.69 9.87
N PHE A 107 14.63 -2.98 9.35
CA PHE A 107 13.99 -4.27 9.56
C PHE A 107 14.61 -5.38 8.70
N GLY A 108 15.10 -5.06 7.50
CA GLY A 108 15.81 -5.99 6.63
C GLY A 108 17.11 -6.52 7.24
N GLU A 109 17.78 -5.73 8.08
CA GLU A 109 18.99 -6.14 8.81
C GLU A 109 18.69 -7.06 10.01
N LEU A 110 17.48 -7.04 10.57
CA LEU A 110 17.09 -7.86 11.73
C LEU A 110 16.56 -9.25 11.36
N VAL A 111 16.21 -9.47 10.09
CA VAL A 111 15.63 -10.72 9.57
C VAL A 111 16.62 -11.46 8.63
N ALA A 112 17.79 -10.87 8.36
CA ALA A 112 18.92 -11.49 7.69
C ALA A 112 19.79 -12.27 8.67
#